data_AF-A0A9E0WZG7-F1
#
_entry.id   AF-A0A9E0WZG7-F1
#
_cell.length_a   1.000
_cell.length_b   1.000
_cell.length_c   1.000
_cell.angle_alpha   90.00
_cell.angle_beta   90.00
_cell.angle_gamma   90.00
#
_symmetry.space_group_name_H-M   'P 1'
#
loop_
_entity.id
_entity.type
_entity.pdbx_description
1 polymer ?
#
loop_
_entity_poly.entity_id
_entity_poly.type
_entity_poly.pdbx_seq_one_letter_code
_entity_poly.pdbx_strand_id
1 'polypeptide(L)' 'MRTTFTIDDELFARAVALATPGIERSELLKQCVEAFIQRQTARRLASLGGQAPDIELAPRRRAQPSSS' A
#
# COMPACT_ATOMS: atom_id res chain seq x y z
N MET A 1 9.13 -19.37 -4.22
CA MET A 1 9.95 -19.66 -3.02
C MET A 1 9.05 -20.29 -1.96
N ARG A 2 9.47 -21.36 -1.30
CA ARG A 2 8.72 -21.96 -0.18
C ARG A 2 9.33 -21.42 1.12
N THR A 3 8.51 -20.80 1.96
CA THR A 3 8.96 -20.22 3.23
C THR A 3 7.98 -20.60 4.33
N THR A 4 8.50 -20.97 5.50
CA THR A 4 7.71 -21.25 6.71
C THR A 4 7.81 -20.04 7.63
N PHE A 5 6.67 -19.56 8.11
CA PHE A 5 6.57 -18.45 9.05
C PHE A 5 5.87 -18.91 10.32
N THR A 6 6.36 -18.46 11.47
CA THR A 6 5.66 -18.58 12.75
C THR A 6 4.89 -17.30 12.98
N ILE A 7 3.58 -17.40 13.19
CA ILE A 7 2.69 -16.28 13.47
C ILE A 7 1.81 -16.65 14.66
N ASP A 8 1.43 -15.64 15.43
CA ASP A 8 0.45 -15.78 16.50
C ASP A 8 -0.93 -16.17 15.93
N ASP A 9 -1.55 -17.18 16.53
CA ASP A 9 -2.82 -17.75 16.06
C ASP A 9 -3.99 -16.76 16.20
N GLU A 10 -4.02 -15.94 17.25
CA GLU A 10 -5.06 -14.92 17.42
C GLU A 10 -4.91 -13.83 16.36
N LEU A 11 -3.67 -13.40 16.10
CA LEU A 11 -3.38 -12.42 15.07
C LEU A 11 -3.80 -12.93 13.69
N PHE A 12 -3.46 -14.18 13.38
CA PHE A 12 -3.84 -14.82 12.12
C PHE A 12 -5.37 -14.97 11.99
N ALA A 13 -6.05 -15.40 13.06
CA ALA A 13 -7.50 -15.51 13.09
C ALA A 13 -8.20 -14.17 12.84
N ARG A 14 -7.72 -13.08 13.46
CA ARG A 14 -8.23 -11.73 13.22
C ARG A 14 -8.02 -11.29 11.77
N ALA A 15 -6.87 -11.57 11.19
CA ALA A 15 -6.59 -11.25 9.80
C ALA A 15 -7.53 -12.00 8.85
N VAL A 16 -7.78 -13.29 9.10
CA VAL A 16 -8.73 -14.10 8.31
C VAL A 16 -10.16 -13.61 8.48
N ALA A 17 -10.58 -13.23 9.68
CA ALA A 17 -11.94 -12.73 9.94
C ALA A 17 -12.25 -11.41 9.20
N LEU A 18 -11.23 -10.61 8.92
CA LEU A 18 -11.36 -9.34 8.18
C LEU A 18 -11.11 -9.49 6.67
N ALA A 19 -10.50 -10.59 6.25
CA ALA A 19 -10.19 -10.84 4.86
C ALA A 19 -11.42 -11.35 4.08
N THR A 20 -11.28 -11.37 2.76
CA THR A 20 -12.31 -11.93 1.88
C THR A 20 -12.56 -13.41 2.23
N PRO A 21 -13.83 -13.86 2.32
CA PRO A 21 -14.15 -15.26 2.56
C PRO A 21 -13.49 -16.17 1.53
N GLY A 22 -12.84 -17.25 1.99
CA GLY A 22 -12.16 -18.21 1.13
C GLY A 22 -10.77 -17.77 0.64
N ILE A 23 -10.17 -16.74 1.23
CA ILE A 23 -8.79 -16.38 0.91
C ILE A 23 -7.80 -17.48 1.30
N GLU A 24 -6.89 -17.80 0.39
CA GLU A 24 -5.79 -18.71 0.65
C GLU A 24 -4.74 -18.08 1.57
N ARG A 25 -4.13 -18.88 2.46
CA ARG A 25 -3.14 -18.38 3.44
C ARG A 25 -1.96 -17.67 2.77
N SER A 26 -1.51 -18.18 1.62
CA SER A 26 -0.42 -17.58 0.85
C SER A 26 -0.79 -16.22 0.27
N GLU A 27 -2.04 -16.04 -0.14
CA GLU A 27 -2.51 -14.76 -0.69
C GLU A 27 -2.63 -13.74 0.45
N LEU A 28 -3.17 -14.14 1.61
CA LEU A 28 -3.20 -13.28 2.79
C LEU A 28 -1.79 -12.80 3.17
N LEU A 29 -0.80 -13.70 3.20
CA LEU A 29 0.59 -13.34 3.51
C LEU A 29 1.18 -12.38 2.47
N LYS A 30 0.89 -12.60 1.18
CA LYS A 30 1.33 -11.69 0.11
C LYS A 30 0.76 -10.28 0.32
N GLN A 31 -0.55 -10.19 0.59
CA GLN A 31 -1.22 -8.93 0.89
C GLN A 31 -0.64 -8.24 2.12
N CYS A 32 -0.33 -8.98 3.19
CA CYS A 32 0.33 -8.43 4.38
C CYS A 32 1.70 -7.82 4.05
N VAL A 33 2.50 -8.47 3.21
CA VAL A 33 3.81 -7.97 2.78
C VAL A 33 3.66 -6.72 1.91
N GLU A 34 2.73 -6.73 0.94
CA GLU A 34 2.44 -5.57 0.10
C GLU A 34 2.00 -4.37 0.93
N ALA A 35 1.07 -4.57 1.87
CA ALA A 35 0.62 -3.52 2.80
C ALA A 35 1.77 -2.97 3.67
N PHE A 36 2.67 -3.85 4.14
CA PHE A 36 3.85 -3.43 4.89
C PHE A 36 4.77 -2.54 4.03
N ILE A 37 5.06 -2.95 2.79
CA ILE A 37 5.87 -2.16 1.85
C ILE A 37 5.24 -0.80 1.62
N GLN A 38 3.94 -0.74 1.33
CA GLN A 38 3.22 0.51 1.12
C GLN A 38 3.34 1.43 2.33
N ARG A 39 3.15 0.91 3.55
CA ARG A 39 3.28 1.68 4.79
C ARG A 39 4.69 2.23 5.00
N GLN A 40 5.73 1.44 4.74
CA GLN A 40 7.12 1.91 4.88
C GLN A 40 7.48 2.93 3.81
N THR A 41 7.02 2.72 2.57
CA THR A 41 7.21 3.67 1.47
C THR A 41 6.54 4.99 1.78
N ALA A 42 5.29 4.99 2.27
CA ALA A 42 4.59 6.20 2.69
C ALA A 42 5.37 6.95 3.79
N ARG A 43 5.90 6.23 4.79
CA ARG A 43 6.73 6.84 5.85
C ARG A 43 8.01 7.45 5.29
N ARG A 44 8.71 6.75 4.39
CA ARG A 44 9.92 7.26 3.73
C ARG A 44 9.61 8.49 2.88
N LEU A 45 8.54 8.45 2.08
CA LEU A 45 8.08 9.60 1.30
C LEU A 45 7.71 10.79 2.18
N ALA A 46 7.01 10.57 3.29
CA ALA A 46 6.70 11.63 4.25
C ALA A 46 7.97 12.21 4.88
N SER A 47 8.95 11.37 5.23
CA SER A 47 10.25 11.85 5.74
C SER A 47 11.07 12.63 4.72
N LEU A 48 10.86 12.37 3.42
CA LEU A 48 11.47 13.18 2.37
C LEU A 48 10.94 14.62 2.37
N GLY A 49 9.79 14.91 2.99
CA GLY A 49 9.46 16.26 3.49
C GLY A 49 9.72 17.43 2.54
N GLY A 50 9.51 17.27 1.22
CA GLY A 50 9.82 18.31 0.25
C GLY A 50 11.31 18.49 -0.07
N GLN A 51 12.12 17.42 -0.03
CA GLN A 51 13.54 17.40 -0.47
C GLN A 51 13.77 17.90 -1.91
N ALA A 52 12.71 18.18 -2.68
CA ALA A 52 12.77 18.81 -3.99
C ALA A 52 11.97 20.14 -3.97
N PRO A 53 12.49 21.19 -3.30
CA PRO A 53 11.82 22.49 -3.25
C PRO A 53 11.74 23.16 -4.63
N ASP A 54 12.71 22.90 -5.49
CA ASP A 54 12.82 23.44 -6.84
C ASP A 54 12.25 22.50 -7.91
N ILE A 55 11.35 21.58 -7.54
CA ILE A 55 10.79 20.63 -8.50
C ILE A 55 9.93 21.37 -9.54
N GLU A 56 10.27 21.22 -10.81
CA GLU A 56 9.51 21.83 -11.89
C GLU A 56 8.16 21.11 -12.03
N LEU A 57 7.07 21.81 -11.70
CA LEU A 57 5.73 21.24 -11.73
C LEU A 57 5.27 21.05 -13.18
N ALA A 58 4.75 19.86 -13.49
CA ALA A 58 4.14 19.61 -14.79
C ALA A 58 3.00 20.62 -15.08
N PRO A 59 2.82 21.06 -16.35
CA PRO A 59 1.78 22.02 -16.71
C PRO A 59 0.40 21.53 -16.28
N ARG A 60 -0.37 22.38 -15.58
CA ARG A 60 -1.74 22.03 -15.18
C ARG A 60 -2.62 21.90 -16.43
N ARG A 61 -3.10 20.70 -16.72
CA ARG A 61 -4.11 20.47 -17.77
C ARG A 61 -5.47 21.02 -17.31
N ARG A 62 -5.79 22.26 -17.68
CA ARG A 62 -7.13 22.83 -17.53
C ARG A 62 -8.05 22.16 -18.55
N ALA A 63 -9.18 21.61 -18.13
CA ALA A 63 -10.23 21.20 -19.07
C ALA A 63 -10.63 22.43 -19.89
N GLN A 64 -10.67 22.31 -21.22
CA GLN A 64 -11.18 23.38 -22.06
C GLN A 64 -12.60 23.71 -21.61
N PRO A 65 -12.96 25.00 -21.44
CA PRO A 65 -14.33 25.35 -21.10
C PRO A 65 -15.25 24.75 -22.17
N SER A 66 -16.20 23.94 -21.72
CA SER A 66 -17.27 23.43 -22.59
C SER A 66 -18.03 24.64 -23.12
N SER A 67 -17.80 24.99 -24.38
CA SER A 67 -18.59 25.99 -25.08
C SER A 67 -20.03 25.47 -25.19
N SER A 68 -20.95 26.15 -24.51
CA SER A 68 -22.40 26.07 -24.78
C SER A 68 -22.77 27.01 -25.92
#